data_AF-A0A7C5MX69-F1
#
_entry.id   AF-A0A7C5MX69-F1
#
_cell.length_a   1.000
_cell.length_b   1.000
_cell.length_c   1.000
_cell.angle_alpha   90.00
_cell.angle_beta   90.00
_cell.angle_gamma   90.00
#
_symmetry.space_group_name_H-M   'P 1'
#
loop_
_entity.id
_entity.type
_entity.pdbx_description
1 polymer ?
#
loop_
_entity_poly.entity_id
_entity_poly.type
_entity_poly.pdbx_seq_one_letter_code
_entity_poly.pdbx_strand_id
1 'polypeptide(L)' 'LDGSPEADRRLEAMLFWDVNNGIARRSWARNKEAVFAIKREMKRTPGLVVTLPSDADEDLINGLFGE' A
#
# COMPACT_ATOMS: atom_id res chain seq x y z
N LEU A 1 -5.82 -13.50 22.69
CA LEU A 1 -4.49 -14.10 22.48
C LEU A 1 -4.27 -15.07 23.62
N ASP A 2 -4.14 -16.36 23.31
CA ASP A 2 -4.08 -17.43 24.33
C ASP A 2 -2.63 -17.80 24.74
N GLY A 3 -1.63 -17.13 24.16
CA GLY A 3 -0.22 -17.36 24.43
C GLY A 3 0.38 -18.57 23.71
N SER A 4 -0.40 -19.27 22.89
CA SER A 4 0.12 -20.39 22.10
C SER A 4 1.06 -19.91 20.99
N PRO A 5 2.10 -20.69 20.61
CA PRO A 5 2.94 -20.37 19.45
C PRO A 5 2.16 -20.25 18.14
N GLU A 6 1.02 -20.94 18.04
CA GLU A 6 0.12 -20.85 16.88
C GLU A 6 -0.62 -19.50 16.85
N ALA A 7 -1.09 -19.01 18.00
CA ALA A 7 -1.71 -17.70 18.07
C ALA A 7 -0.72 -16.57 17.71
N ASP A 8 0.55 -16.72 18.09
CA ASP A 8 1.62 -15.77 17.75
C ASP A 8 1.83 -15.69 16.23
N ARG A 9 2.01 -16.84 15.56
CA ARG A 9 2.12 -16.89 14.09
C ARG A 9 0.91 -16.32 13.37
N ARG A 10 -0.30 -16.64 13.84
CA ARG A 10 -1.55 -16.11 13.25
C ARG A 10 -1.65 -14.60 13.43
N LEU A 11 -1.27 -14.10 14.60
CA LEU A 11 -1.31 -12.68 14.91
C LEU A 11 -0.38 -11.89 13.98
N GLU A 12 0.86 -12.34 13.82
CA GLU A 12 1.82 -11.70 12.90
C GLU A 12 1.29 -11.66 11.46
N ALA A 13 0.81 -12.80 10.95
CA ALA A 13 0.27 -12.88 9.59
C ALA A 13 -0.98 -12.00 9.39
N MET A 14 -1.90 -12.02 10.35
CA MET A 14 -3.13 -11.23 10.30
C MET A 14 -2.84 -9.74 10.35
N LEU A 15 -2.02 -9.27 11.30
CA LEU A 15 -1.68 -7.85 11.42
C LEU A 15 -0.90 -7.36 10.20
N PHE A 16 0.01 -8.19 9.68
CA PHE A 16 0.75 -7.86 8.47
C PHE A 16 -0.20 -7.62 7.29
N TRP A 17 -1.16 -8.52 7.07
CA TRP A 17 -2.13 -8.38 5.99
C TRP A 17 -3.09 -7.20 6.21
N ASP A 18 -3.73 -7.13 7.38
CA ASP A 18 -4.78 -6.15 7.68
C ASP A 18 -4.30 -4.71 7.48
N VAL A 19 -3.10 -4.41 7.97
CA VAL A 19 -2.50 -3.07 7.83
C VAL A 19 -2.04 -2.83 6.39
N ASN A 20 -1.22 -3.71 5.81
CA ASN A 20 -0.60 -3.44 4.52
C ASN A 20 -1.59 -3.46 3.36
N ASN A 21 -2.66 -4.26 3.45
CA ASN A 21 -3.73 -4.23 2.45
C ASN A 21 -4.44 -2.86 2.43
N GLY A 22 -4.73 -2.30 3.60
CA GLY A 22 -5.30 -0.95 3.72
C GLY A 22 -4.38 0.13 3.17
N ILE A 23 -3.08 0.06 3.47
CA ILE A 23 -2.08 0.99 2.94
C ILE A 23 -1.97 0.84 1.41
N ALA A 24 -1.90 -0.38 0.88
CA ALA A 24 -1.83 -0.65 -0.55
C ALA A 24 -3.03 -0.08 -1.32
N ARG A 25 -4.25 -0.25 -0.80
CA ARG A 25 -5.46 0.33 -1.42
C ARG A 25 -5.42 1.86 -1.41
N ARG A 26 -5.01 2.46 -0.28
CA ARG A 26 -4.90 3.93 -0.16
C ARG A 26 -3.78 4.49 -1.03
N SER A 27 -2.67 3.78 -1.16
CA SER A 27 -1.59 4.16 -2.08
C SER A 27 -2.08 4.13 -3.52
N TRP A 28 -2.84 3.10 -3.91
CA TRP A 28 -3.45 3.04 -5.25
C TRP A 28 -4.41 4.21 -5.52
N ALA A 29 -5.12 4.67 -4.49
CA ALA A 29 -5.95 5.88 -4.56
C ALA A 29 -5.15 7.20 -4.56
N ARG A 30 -3.84 7.15 -4.81
CA ARG A 30 -2.91 8.31 -4.89
C ARG A 30 -2.76 9.09 -3.58
N ASN A 31 -2.99 8.45 -2.43
CA ASN A 31 -2.66 9.06 -1.15
C ASN A 31 -1.14 9.08 -0.93
N LYS A 32 -0.55 10.28 -0.87
CA LYS A 32 0.91 10.49 -0.81
C LYS A 32 1.57 9.79 0.39
N GLU A 33 0.96 9.89 1.58
CA GLU A 33 1.49 9.25 2.79
C GLU A 33 1.42 7.73 2.73
N ALA A 34 0.35 7.17 2.17
CA ALA A 34 0.22 5.73 1.96
C ALA A 34 1.22 5.21 0.92
N VAL A 35 1.47 5.96 -0.17
CA VAL A 35 2.51 5.63 -1.16
C VAL A 35 3.89 5.61 -0.49
N PHE A 36 4.19 6.58 0.38
CA PHE A 36 5.44 6.59 1.14
C PHE A 36 5.55 5.36 2.05
N ALA A 37 4.51 5.08 2.84
CA ALA A 37 4.50 3.97 3.79
C ALA A 37 4.66 2.61 3.09
N ILE A 38 3.91 2.33 2.02
CA ILE A 38 3.98 1.04 1.32
C ILE A 38 5.33 0.85 0.62
N LYS A 39 5.92 1.91 0.03
CA LYS A 39 7.27 1.83 -0.56
C LYS A 39 8.33 1.45 0.48
N ARG A 40 8.19 1.93 1.72
CA ARG A 40 9.08 1.55 2.81
C ARG A 40 8.86 0.10 3.24
N GLU A 41 7.60 -0.36 3.32
CA GLU A 41 7.30 -1.75 3.66
C GLU A 41 7.81 -2.73 2.62
N MET A 42 7.59 -2.46 1.33
CA MET A 42 8.06 -3.30 0.22
C MET A 42 9.60 -3.45 0.23
N LYS A 43 10.34 -2.45 0.73
CA LYS A 43 11.80 -2.55 0.93
C LYS A 43 12.17 -3.42 2.13
N ARG A 44 11.38 -3.40 3.20
CA ARG A 44 11.63 -4.17 4.42
C ARG A 44 11.21 -5.64 4.28
N THR A 45 10.17 -5.89 3.50
CA THR A 45 9.53 -7.19 3.35
C THR A 45 9.57 -7.63 1.89
N PRO A 46 10.61 -8.38 1.46
CA PRO A 46 10.84 -8.71 0.05
C PRO A 46 9.69 -9.45 -0.66
N GLY A 47 8.84 -10.15 0.09
CA GLY A 47 7.66 -10.84 -0.45
C GLY A 47 6.45 -9.91 -0.69
N LEU A 48 6.48 -8.68 -0.20
CA LEU A 48 5.40 -7.72 -0.40
C LEU A 48 5.64 -6.95 -1.70
N VAL A 49 4.90 -7.31 -2.75
CA VAL A 49 4.92 -6.61 -4.02
C VAL A 49 3.54 -6.01 -4.28
N VAL A 50 3.47 -4.68 -4.33
CA VAL A 50 2.23 -3.92 -4.51
C VAL A 50 2.33 -3.02 -5.74
N THR A 51 1.25 -2.96 -6.52
CA THR A 51 1.13 -2.02 -7.64
C THR A 51 1.02 -0.58 -7.13
N LEU A 52 1.93 0.28 -7.58
CA LEU A 52 1.91 1.71 -7.28
C LEU A 52 1.19 2.48 -8.38
N PRO A 53 0.42 3.53 -8.05
CA PRO A 53 -0.20 4.35 -9.08
C PRO A 53 0.85 5.13 -9.87
N SER A 54 0.53 5.41 -11.12
CA SER A 54 1.17 6.47 -11.90
C SER A 54 0.27 7.69 -11.90
N ASP A 55 0.87 8.87 -11.75
CA ASP A 55 0.13 10.12 -11.89
C ASP A 55 -0.11 10.40 -13.38
N ALA A 56 -1.31 10.91 -13.70
CA ALA A 56 -1.64 11.34 -15.04
C ALA A 56 -1.00 12.70 -15.33
N ASP A 57 -0.64 12.94 -16.58
CA ASP A 57 -0.11 14.22 -17.02
C ASP A 57 -1.24 15.26 -17.09
N GLU A 58 -1.17 16.25 -16.19
CA GLU A 58 -2.16 17.33 -16.11
C GLU A 58 -2.12 18.23 -17.35
N ASP A 59 -0.95 18.49 -17.92
CA ASP A 59 -0.79 19.34 -19.10
C ASP A 59 -1.43 18.68 -20.33
N LEU A 60 -1.27 17.36 -20.45
CA LEU A 60 -1.93 16.59 -21.51
C LEU A 60 -3.47 16.63 -21.37
N ILE A 61 -3.99 16.49 -20.15
CA ILE A 61 -5.44 16.54 -19.91
C ILE A 61 -5.98 17.94 -20.22
N ASN A 62 -5.31 18.98 -19.71
CA ASN A 62 -5.71 20.37 -19.92
C ASN A 62 -5.63 20.77 -21.41
N GLY A 63 -4.63 20.28 -22.14
CA GLY A 63 -4.51 20.53 -23.58
C GLY A 63 -5.59 19.88 -24.43
N LEU A 64 -6.27 18.83 -23.94
CA LEU A 64 -7.34 18.13 -24.65
C LEU A 64 -8.74 18.59 -24.24
N PHE A 65 -8.92 19.04 -23.01
CA PHE A 65 -10.24 19.28 -22.41
C PHE A 65 -10.39 20.62 -21.65
N GLY A 66 -9.32 21.43 -21.56
CA GLY A 66 -9.40 22.77 -20.98
C GLY A 66 -10.17 23.74 -21.88
N GLU A 67 -10.82 24.75 -21.29
CA GLU A 67 -11.37 25.90 -22.03
C GLU A 67 -10.26 26.75 -22.68
#